data_AF-A0AAE6JDS5-F1
#
_entry.id   AF-A0AAE6JDS5-F1
#
_cell.length_a   1.000
_cell.length_b   1.000
_cell.length_c   1.000
_cell.angle_alpha   90.00
_cell.angle_beta   90.00
_cell.angle_gamma   90.00
#
_symmetry.space_group_name_H-M   'P 1'
#
loop_
_entity.id
_entity.type
_entity.pdbx_description
1 polymer ?
#
loop_
_entity_poly.entity_id
_entity_poly.type
_entity_poly.pdbx_seq_one_letter_code
_entity_poly.pdbx_strand_id
1 'polypeptide(L)' 'MDRINIKCLIAGLETELQFDKKAMPGEAGPCFMITESGCFKGYISRKRDGAYQPIGALYYTDTDFKLIGEVLGQKVR' A
#
# COMPACT_ATOMS: atom_id res chain seq x y z
N MET A 1 -9.61 -13.56 2.53
CA MET A 1 -9.10 -12.19 2.34
C MET A 1 -7.62 -12.22 2.61
N ASP A 2 -6.78 -11.94 1.62
CA ASP A 2 -5.33 -11.87 1.81
C ASP A 2 -4.99 -10.57 2.56
N ARG A 3 -4.33 -10.70 3.71
CA ARG A 3 -3.79 -9.59 4.50
C ARG A 3 -2.28 -9.70 4.52
N ILE A 4 -1.61 -8.58 4.25
CA ILE A 4 -0.16 -8.46 4.31
C ILE A 4 0.18 -7.36 5.29
N ASN A 5 1.05 -7.65 6.25
CA ASN A 5 1.60 -6.62 7.14
C ASN A 5 3.04 -6.37 6.73
N ILE A 6 3.40 -5.10 6.58
CA ILE A 6 4.78 -4.67 6.34
C ILE A 6 5.18 -3.65 7.39
N LYS A 7 6.48 -3.59 7.65
CA LYS A 7 7.09 -2.50 8.41
C LYS A 7 7.94 -1.68 7.46
N CYS A 8 7.74 -0.37 7.46
CA CYS A 8 8.48 0.55 6.62
C CYS A 8 8.77 1.84 7.39
N LEU A 9 9.88 2.47 7.06
CA LEU A 9 10.27 3.75 7.63
C LEU A 9 9.54 4.88 6.89
N ILE A 10 8.46 5.40 7.46
CA ILE A 10 7.65 6.49 6.89
C ILE A 10 7.96 7.76 7.67
N ALA A 11 8.34 8.84 6.99
CA ALA A 11 8.73 10.10 7.63
C ALA A 11 9.79 9.94 8.77
N GLY A 12 10.67 8.94 8.66
CA GLY A 12 11.70 8.63 9.66
C GLY A 12 11.21 7.85 10.89
N LEU A 13 9.95 7.44 10.92
CA LEU A 13 9.37 6.59 11.96
C LEU A 13 9.15 5.18 11.43
N GLU A 14 9.48 4.17 12.24
CA GLU A 14 9.15 2.79 11.90
C GLU A 14 7.64 2.59 12.06
N THR A 15 6.95 2.45 10.94
CA THR A 15 5.50 2.32 10.87
C THR A 15 5.14 0.91 10.42
N GLU A 16 4.21 0.29 11.14
CA GLU A 16 3.57 -0.95 10.71
C GLU A 16 2.31 -0.64 9.91
N LEU A 17 2.29 -1.10 8.67
CA LEU A 17 1.18 -0.95 7.74
C LEU A 17 0.54 -2.30 7.47
N GLN A 18 -0.78 -2.34 7.58
CA GLN A 18 -1.62 -3.44 7.17
C GLN A 18 -2.21 -3.16 5.79
N PHE A 19 -2.08 -4.14 4.90
CA PHE A 19 -2.62 -4.16 3.55
C PHE A 19 -3.65 -5.27 3.43
N ASP A 20 -4.92 -4.90 3.33
CA ASP A 20 -5.99 -5.86 3.05
C ASP A 20 -6.30 -5.84 1.54
N LYS A 21 -6.16 -6.99 0.87
CA LYS A 21 -6.48 -7.12 -0.56
C LYS A 21 -7.96 -6.85 -0.79
N LYS A 22 -8.26 -5.96 -1.73
CA LYS A 22 -9.60 -5.57 -2.15
C LYS A 22 -9.77 -5.77 -3.65
N ALA A 23 -10.93 -6.27 -4.05
CA ALA A 23 -11.37 -6.23 -5.43
C ALA A 23 -12.05 -4.87 -5.65
N MET A 24 -11.41 -4.00 -6.43
CA MET A 24 -11.95 -2.68 -6.77
C MET A 24 -12.47 -2.72 -8.22
N PRO A 25 -13.75 -2.41 -8.47
CA PRO A 25 -14.28 -2.36 -9.83
C PRO A 25 -13.59 -1.24 -10.62
N GLY A 26 -13.04 -1.56 -11.80
CA GLY A 26 -12.34 -0.63 -12.67
C GLY A 26 -10.81 -0.64 -12.55
N GLU A 27 -10.25 -1.26 -11.52
CA GLU A 27 -8.79 -1.39 -11.37
C GLU A 27 -8.29 -2.71 -11.96
N ALA A 28 -7.24 -2.64 -12.79
CA ALA A 28 -6.71 -3.81 -13.49
C ALA A 28 -5.80 -4.69 -12.61
N GLY A 29 -5.34 -4.17 -11.47
CA GLY A 29 -4.35 -4.82 -10.61
C GLY A 29 -4.86 -5.15 -9.21
N PRO A 30 -4.11 -5.94 -8.43
CA PRO A 30 -4.42 -6.14 -7.02
C PRO A 30 -4.43 -4.78 -6.30
N CYS A 31 -5.55 -4.49 -5.66
CA CYS A 31 -5.73 -3.30 -4.85
C CYS A 31 -5.65 -3.66 -3.37
N PHE A 32 -5.14 -2.75 -2.57
CA PHE A 32 -4.97 -2.94 -1.14
C PHE A 32 -5.51 -1.73 -0.39
N MET A 33 -6.21 -2.00 0.71
CA MET A 33 -6.60 -1.02 1.69
C MET A 33 -5.46 -0.88 2.71
N ILE A 34 -4.96 0.34 2.90
CA ILE A 34 -3.90 0.63 3.86
C ILE A 34 -4.52 1.01 5.19
N THR A 35 -4.11 0.30 6.24
CA THR A 35 -4.46 0.62 7.63
C THR A 35 -3.18 0.73 8.45
N GLU A 36 -3.06 1.79 9.23
CA GLU A 36 -1.96 2.03 10.16
C GLU A 36 -2.54 2.15 11.56
N SER A 37 -2.13 1.29 12.49
CA SER A 37 -2.63 1.29 13.89
C SER A 37 -4.16 1.32 14.02
N GLY A 38 -4.87 0.66 13.10
CA GLY A 38 -6.35 0.64 13.06
C GLY A 38 -7.00 1.85 12.39
N CYS A 39 -6.21 2.85 11.95
CA CYS A 39 -6.70 3.98 11.17
C CYS A 39 -6.57 3.71 9.67
N PHE A 40 -7.65 3.95 8.92
CA PHE A 40 -7.62 3.90 7.46
C PHE A 40 -6.77 5.04 6.89
N LYS A 41 -5.88 4.70 5.95
CA LYS A 41 -4.90 5.63 5.36
C LYS A 41 -5.06 5.79 3.85
N GLY A 42 -5.87 4.96 3.21
CA GLY A 42 -6.14 5.05 1.78
C GLY A 42 -6.15 3.70 1.10
N TYR A 43 -6.20 3.75 -0.23
CA TYR A 43 -6.08 2.57 -1.09
C TYR A 43 -4.88 2.72 -2.00
N ILE A 44 -4.26 1.61 -2.36
CA ILE A 44 -3.25 1.54 -3.42
C ILE A 44 -3.61 0.45 -4.43
N SER A 45 -3.31 0.67 -5.71
CA SER A 45 -3.33 -0.37 -6.74
C SER A 45 -1.93 -0.64 -7.26
N ARG A 46 -1.68 -1.90 -7.63
CA ARG A 46 -0.50 -2.27 -8.40
C ARG A 46 -0.74 -1.94 -9.87
N LYS A 47 0.15 -1.14 -10.45
CA LYS A 47 0.24 -0.87 -11.89
C LYS A 47 0.81 -2.06 -12.66
N ARG A 48 0.65 -2.03 -13.99
CA ARG A 48 1.18 -3.04 -14.91
C ARG A 48 2.72 -3.13 -14.90
N ASP A 49 3.40 -2.03 -14.59
CA ASP A 49 4.86 -1.96 -14.42
C ASP A 49 5.34 -2.58 -13.09
N GLY A 50 4.41 -3.01 -12.23
CA GLY A 50 4.68 -3.58 -10.93
C GLY A 50 4.79 -2.56 -9.80
N ALA A 51 4.78 -1.26 -10.10
CA ALA A 51 4.79 -0.20 -9.09
C ALA A 51 3.42 -0.08 -8.41
N TYR A 52 3.40 0.48 -7.21
CA TYR A 52 2.17 0.77 -6.48
C TYR A 52 1.84 2.25 -6.59
N GLN A 53 0.56 2.57 -6.80
CA GLN A 53 0.06 3.93 -6.80
C GLN A 53 -1.12 4.08 -5.84
N PRO A 54 -1.26 5.24 -5.20
CA PRO A 54 -2.44 5.57 -4.42
C PRO A 54 -3.68 5.74 -5.30
N ILE A 55 -4.83 5.42 -4.73
CA ILE A 55 -6.15 5.65 -5.32
C ILE A 55 -6.85 6.70 -4.44
N GLY A 56 -7.05 7.90 -5.00
CA GLY A 56 -7.72 8.99 -4.30
C GLY A 56 -6.80 9.80 -3.39
N ALA A 57 -7.27 10.12 -2.17
CA ALA A 57 -6.57 11.02 -1.26
C ALA A 57 -5.25 10.44 -0.74
N LEU A 58 -4.21 11.28 -0.73
CA LEU A 58 -2.85 10.92 -0.33
C LEU A 58 -2.65 11.21 1.16
N TYR A 59 -2.54 10.16 1.97
CA TYR A 59 -2.09 10.30 3.35
C TYR A 59 -0.55 10.32 3.45
N TYR A 60 0.11 9.66 2.51
CA TYR A 60 1.56 9.54 2.44
C TYR A 60 2.11 10.38 1.28
N THR A 61 3.39 10.73 1.34
CA THR A 61 4.06 11.44 0.24
C THR A 61 4.42 10.47 -0.89
N ASP A 62 4.72 10.99 -2.09
CA ASP A 62 5.19 10.15 -3.20
C ASP A 62 6.44 9.33 -2.85
N THR A 63 7.31 9.88 -2.01
CA THR A 63 8.51 9.20 -1.50
C THR A 63 8.14 8.01 -0.62
N ASP A 64 7.20 8.20 0.30
CA ASP A 64 6.70 7.13 1.17
C ASP A 64 6.02 6.03 0.34
N PHE A 65 5.25 6.38 -0.70
CA PHE A 65 4.62 5.41 -1.58
C PHE A 65 5.62 4.55 -2.36
N LYS A 66 6.76 5.13 -2.78
CA LYS A 66 7.84 4.34 -3.40
C LYS A 66 8.40 3.31 -2.41
N LEU A 67 8.73 3.72 -1.19
CA LEU A 67 9.21 2.84 -0.13
C LEU A 67 8.19 1.73 0.19
N ILE A 68 6.92 2.08 0.37
CA ILE A 68 5.84 1.13 0.61
C ILE A 68 5.74 0.13 -0.55
N GLY A 69 5.79 0.62 -1.79
CA GLY A 69 5.69 -0.22 -2.98
C GLY A 69 6.86 -1.20 -3.12
N GLU A 70 8.08 -0.78 -2.81
CA GLU A 70 9.26 -1.64 -2.81
C GLU A 70 9.17 -2.74 -1.76
N VAL A 71 8.82 -2.39 -0.52
CA VAL A 71 8.69 -3.37 0.59
C VAL A 71 7.53 -4.34 0.33
N LEU A 72 6.40 -3.83 -0.16
CA LEU A 72 5.23 -4.65 -0.49
C LEU A 72 5.55 -5.58 -1.67
N GLY A 73 6.24 -5.10 -2.71
CA GLY A 73 6.67 -5.90 -3.86
C GLY A 73 7.57 -7.08 -3.47
N GLN A 74 8.38 -6.95 -2.42
CA GLN A 74 9.19 -8.05 -1.88
C GLN A 74 8.35 -9.10 -1.12
N LYS A 75 7.22 -8.70 -0.54
CA LYS A 75 6.33 -9.58 0.26
C LYS A 75 5.27 -10.29 -0.58
N VAL A 76 4.92 -9.75 -1.75
CA VAL A 76 3.85 -10.27 -2.63
C VAL A 76 4.44 -10.97 -3.87
N ARG A 77 5.64 -11.54 -3.73
CA ARG A 77 6.36 -12.22 -4.82
C ARG A 77 5.90 -13.66 -5.02
#